data_AF-A0A8S1MUJ0-F1
#
_entry.id   AF-A0A8S1MUJ0-F1
#
_cell.length_a   1.000
_cell.length_b   1.000
_cell.length_c   1.000
_cell.angle_alpha   90.00
_cell.angle_beta   90.00
_cell.angle_gamma   90.00
#
_symmetry.space_group_name_H-M   'P 1'
#
loop_
_entity.id
_entity.type
_entity.pdbx_description
1 polymer ?
#
loop_
_entity_poly.entity_id
_entity_poly.type
_entity_poly.pdbx_seq_one_letter_code
_entity_poly.pdbx_strand_id
1 'polypeptide(L)'
;MEQETLIHKDIVYLKHNETNGYLTDTGISYQNGYILGTKKEQDQNSVWILEKYSPPVQGLRKPNYNRVEIWPCDMIVIRNGKTGNVITCNIGNKSPVTKQGEMIVANQYEGTGEQQFLLIFDKFDEINLNRAKFVNVLDENHALHSHNRQYKNPKDVNEVTGFTGVDQNDYWTIIPASRTVRQSIFINEQQDVEKAIRPRCYKYIHNLDKVVIRNCFTGGSLHSHTSTYTHGNKQQEITWRYSIRRDQNDWWIIELANGNSDITSQIPNKSLLFLQHNGTGKKLMHINGARNKKKDYLEVNCGIQDEAEFQIEGVDMGIPELNSLILEYPFRLKHIKTSQYLAALSRPSSKTTFQGEVVLVGGKEQNTIWMIETVDSLFD
;
A
#
# COMPACT_ATOMS: atom_id res chain seq x y z
N MET A 1 -22.62 4.70 3.16
CA MET A 1 -21.88 5.94 3.46
C MET A 1 -20.81 6.14 2.41
N GLU A 2 -20.63 7.38 2.00
CA GLU A 2 -19.88 7.77 0.80
C GLU A 2 -18.58 8.46 1.20
N GLN A 3 -17.45 7.94 0.73
CA GLN A 3 -16.13 8.52 1.01
C GLN A 3 -15.68 9.34 -0.21
N GLU A 4 -15.28 10.59 0.04
CA GLU A 4 -14.65 11.41 -1.00
C GLU A 4 -13.30 10.78 -1.37
N THR A 5 -13.10 10.48 -2.65
CA THR A 5 -11.85 9.85 -3.11
C THR A 5 -10.69 10.82 -2.96
N LEU A 6 -9.57 10.37 -2.40
CA LEU A 6 -8.35 11.17 -2.39
C LEU A 6 -7.71 11.16 -3.78
N ILE A 7 -7.11 12.29 -4.18
CA ILE A 7 -6.35 12.41 -5.42
C ILE A 7 -4.89 12.80 -5.13
N HIS A 8 -3.99 12.46 -6.04
CA HIS A 8 -2.59 12.83 -5.96
C HIS A 8 -2.44 14.35 -5.80
N LYS A 9 -1.66 14.75 -4.79
CA LYS A 9 -1.47 16.12 -4.30
C LYS A 9 -2.68 16.73 -3.60
N ASP A 10 -3.59 15.92 -3.08
CA ASP A 10 -4.63 16.44 -2.18
C ASP A 10 -4.00 17.12 -0.96
N ILE A 11 -4.47 18.33 -0.68
CA ILE A 11 -4.06 19.12 0.48
C ILE A 11 -5.00 18.82 1.63
N VAL A 12 -4.43 18.38 2.74
CA VAL A 12 -5.17 17.88 3.91
C VAL A 12 -4.57 18.38 5.22
N TYR A 13 -5.38 18.31 6.27
CA TYR A 13 -4.93 18.20 7.64
C TYR A 13 -5.03 16.74 8.09
N LEU A 14 -4.08 16.30 8.90
CA LEU A 14 -4.11 14.98 9.53
C LEU A 14 -4.37 15.18 11.02
N LYS A 15 -5.59 14.89 11.47
CA LYS A 15 -5.97 15.04 12.89
C LYS A 15 -5.87 13.69 13.58
N HIS A 16 -5.03 13.59 14.60
CA HIS A 16 -4.89 12.40 15.41
C HIS A 16 -6.16 12.18 16.23
N ASN A 17 -6.66 10.94 16.23
CA ASN A 17 -7.97 10.63 16.81
C ASN A 17 -7.97 10.71 18.35
N GLU A 18 -6.92 10.20 19.02
CA GLU A 18 -6.87 10.15 20.49
C GLU A 18 -6.51 11.52 21.11
N THR A 19 -5.45 12.15 20.61
CA THR A 19 -4.98 13.43 21.17
C THR A 19 -5.79 14.63 20.68
N ASN A 20 -6.61 14.45 19.65
CA ASN A 20 -7.30 15.52 18.91
C ASN A 20 -6.37 16.59 18.30
N GLY A 21 -5.06 16.35 18.26
CA GLY A 21 -4.08 17.27 17.68
C GLY A 21 -3.90 17.07 16.18
N TYR A 22 -3.56 18.14 15.47
CA TYR A 22 -3.15 18.12 14.07
C TYR A 22 -1.66 17.83 13.96
N LEU A 23 -1.31 16.91 13.04
CA LEU A 23 0.07 16.63 12.68
C LEU A 23 0.75 17.91 12.20
N THR A 24 1.94 18.21 12.72
CA THR A 24 2.61 19.48 12.47
C THR A 24 4.13 19.31 12.35
N ASP A 25 4.72 20.03 11.41
CA ASP A 25 6.14 20.32 11.39
C ASP A 25 6.44 21.41 12.42
N THR A 26 7.17 21.08 13.48
CA THR A 26 7.46 22.05 14.53
C THR A 26 8.45 23.14 14.11
N GLY A 27 9.21 22.93 13.02
CA GLY A 27 10.33 23.78 12.60
C GLY A 27 11.54 23.73 13.54
N ILE A 28 11.51 22.91 14.59
CA ILE A 28 12.63 22.75 15.52
C ILE A 28 13.54 21.64 14.98
N SER A 29 14.78 22.01 14.66
CA SER A 29 15.76 21.06 14.15
C SER A 29 16.05 19.97 15.17
N TYR A 30 16.12 18.74 14.69
CA TYR A 30 16.42 17.57 15.47
C TYR A 30 17.12 16.54 14.60
N GLN A 31 18.37 16.24 14.94
CA GLN A 31 19.23 15.32 14.20
C GLN A 31 19.25 15.64 12.70
N ASN A 32 18.74 14.73 11.86
CA ASN A 32 18.75 14.82 10.40
C ASN A 32 17.53 15.54 9.80
N GLY A 33 16.68 16.17 10.61
CA GLY A 33 15.49 16.87 10.14
C GLY A 33 14.89 17.81 11.17
N TYR A 34 13.57 17.88 11.20
CA TYR A 34 12.79 18.63 12.18
C TYR A 34 11.87 17.71 12.98
N ILE A 35 11.59 18.10 14.22
CA ILE A 35 10.66 17.39 15.10
C ILE A 35 9.26 17.39 14.46
N LEU A 36 8.70 16.19 14.31
CA LEU A 36 7.30 15.96 13.96
C LEU A 36 6.47 15.82 15.24
N GLY A 37 5.30 16.45 15.30
CA GLY A 37 4.46 16.37 16.49
C GLY A 37 2.98 16.57 16.20
N THR A 38 2.15 16.62 17.25
CA THR A 38 0.76 17.08 17.14
C THR A 38 0.48 18.32 18.01
N LYS A 39 -0.32 19.25 17.48
CA LYS A 39 -0.78 20.48 18.16
C LYS A 39 -2.30 20.62 18.08
N LYS A 40 -2.94 21.25 19.07
CA LYS A 40 -4.40 21.43 19.07
C LYS A 40 -4.91 22.38 17.98
N GLU A 41 -4.11 23.39 17.63
CA GLU A 41 -4.49 24.42 16.66
C GLU A 41 -3.95 24.08 15.26
N GLN A 42 -4.73 24.43 14.23
CA GLN A 42 -4.27 24.36 12.85
C GLN A 42 -3.40 25.59 12.54
N ASP A 43 -2.24 25.34 11.96
CA ASP A 43 -1.37 26.38 11.41
C ASP A 43 -0.87 25.98 10.02
N GLN A 44 -0.08 26.85 9.38
CA GLN A 44 0.49 26.57 8.06
C GLN A 44 1.45 25.37 8.06
N ASN A 45 2.07 25.05 9.21
CA ASN A 45 2.96 23.91 9.33
C ASN A 45 2.19 22.59 9.52
N SER A 46 0.88 22.67 9.74
CA SER A 46 -0.01 21.52 9.92
C SER A 46 -0.73 21.11 8.63
N VAL A 47 -0.40 21.77 7.51
CA VAL A 47 -0.94 21.46 6.19
C VAL A 47 -0.04 20.48 5.46
N TRP A 48 -0.62 19.41 4.94
CA TRP A 48 0.10 18.33 4.27
C TRP A 48 -0.46 18.08 2.88
N ILE A 49 0.39 17.60 1.98
CA ILE A 49 0.10 17.19 0.62
C ILE A 49 0.30 15.69 0.56
N LEU A 50 -0.74 14.94 0.19
CA LEU A 50 -0.65 13.49 -0.02
C LEU A 50 -0.26 13.21 -1.47
N GLU A 51 0.98 12.76 -1.67
CA GLU A 51 1.51 12.45 -2.99
C GLU A 51 1.50 10.94 -3.21
N LYS A 52 0.64 10.44 -4.11
CA LYS A 52 0.73 9.05 -4.57
C LYS A 52 2.14 8.74 -5.05
N TYR A 53 2.73 7.71 -4.47
CA TYR A 53 4.00 7.15 -4.91
C TYR A 53 3.74 5.95 -5.81
N SER A 54 4.34 5.96 -6.98
CA SER A 54 4.56 4.74 -7.75
C SER A 54 5.96 4.84 -8.36
N PRO A 55 6.77 3.78 -8.22
CA PRO A 55 8.14 3.78 -8.69
C PRO A 55 8.18 4.03 -10.19
N PRO A 56 9.19 4.74 -10.70
CA PRO A 56 9.38 4.82 -12.14
C PRO A 56 9.69 3.41 -12.65
N VAL A 57 8.87 2.92 -13.58
CA VAL A 57 9.21 1.69 -14.30
C VAL A 57 10.15 2.07 -15.43
N GLN A 58 11.33 1.45 -15.45
CA GLN A 58 12.30 1.72 -16.50
C GLN A 58 11.66 1.49 -17.88
N GLY A 59 11.69 2.49 -18.76
CA GLY A 59 11.12 2.40 -20.11
C GLY A 59 9.60 2.64 -20.21
N LEU A 60 8.89 2.86 -19.10
CA LEU A 60 7.54 3.42 -19.13
C LEU A 60 7.59 4.92 -18.90
N ARG A 61 6.72 5.65 -19.60
CA ARG A 61 6.45 7.04 -19.24
C ARG A 61 5.93 7.06 -17.81
N LYS A 62 6.43 7.97 -16.98
CA LYS A 62 5.85 8.24 -15.65
C LYS A 62 4.34 8.39 -15.85
N PRO A 63 3.50 7.72 -15.03
CA PRO A 63 2.06 7.94 -15.07
C PRO A 63 1.80 9.45 -15.02
N ASN A 64 0.89 9.94 -15.86
CA ASN A 64 0.41 11.29 -15.69
C ASN A 64 -0.38 11.32 -14.38
N TYR A 65 0.24 11.79 -13.30
CA TYR A 65 -0.36 11.84 -11.98
C TYR A 65 -1.41 12.95 -11.83
N ASN A 66 -1.68 13.72 -12.89
CA ASN A 66 -2.76 14.70 -12.87
C ASN A 66 -4.09 13.98 -12.64
N ARG A 67 -4.72 14.25 -11.49
CA ARG A 67 -6.00 13.67 -11.08
C ARG A 67 -5.98 12.15 -10.90
N VAL A 68 -4.83 11.58 -10.56
CA VAL A 68 -4.76 10.15 -10.21
C VAL A 68 -5.29 9.95 -8.80
N GLU A 69 -6.29 9.10 -8.67
CA GLU A 69 -6.85 8.72 -7.38
C GLU A 69 -5.83 7.96 -6.53
N ILE A 70 -5.86 8.23 -5.23
CA ILE A 70 -5.19 7.48 -4.18
C ILE A 70 -6.20 6.45 -3.67
N TRP A 71 -5.89 5.18 -3.94
CA TRP A 71 -6.69 4.05 -3.54
C TRP A 71 -6.25 3.55 -2.16
N PRO A 72 -7.12 2.84 -1.43
CA PRO A 72 -6.69 2.12 -0.24
C PRO A 72 -5.46 1.24 -0.52
N CYS A 73 -4.54 1.19 0.44
CA CYS A 73 -3.23 0.58 0.37
C CYS A 73 -2.29 1.12 -0.72
N ASP A 74 -2.60 2.26 -1.36
CA ASP A 74 -1.58 2.95 -2.15
C ASP A 74 -0.42 3.41 -1.27
N MET A 75 0.77 3.31 -1.84
CA MET A 75 1.94 3.96 -1.26
C MET A 75 1.88 5.45 -1.54
N ILE A 76 2.14 6.25 -0.51
CA ILE A 76 2.14 7.70 -0.56
C ILE A 76 3.38 8.29 0.09
N VAL A 77 3.68 9.53 -0.26
CA VAL A 77 4.60 10.43 0.43
C VAL A 77 3.77 11.54 1.05
N ILE A 78 4.06 11.88 2.31
CA ILE A 78 3.37 12.94 3.03
C ILE A 78 4.29 14.16 3.07
N ARG A 79 3.97 15.19 2.30
CA ARG A 79 4.79 16.39 2.13
C ARG A 79 4.18 17.58 2.86
N ASN A 80 4.96 18.33 3.61
CA ASN A 80 4.50 19.55 4.25
C ASN A 80 4.17 20.62 3.19
N GLY A 81 2.99 21.20 3.24
CA GLY A 81 2.51 22.15 2.23
C GLY A 81 3.27 23.48 2.24
N LYS A 82 3.86 23.87 3.37
CA LYS A 82 4.62 25.12 3.50
C LYS A 82 6.09 24.93 3.19
N THR A 83 6.73 23.93 3.79
CA THR A 83 8.18 23.75 3.70
C THR A 83 8.60 22.86 2.53
N GLY A 84 7.69 22.06 1.99
CA GLY A 84 8.00 21.07 0.96
C GLY A 84 8.77 19.85 1.48
N ASN A 85 9.08 19.80 2.77
CA ASN A 85 9.75 18.70 3.44
C ASN A 85 8.84 17.47 3.52
N VAL A 86 9.40 16.28 3.73
CA VAL A 86 8.65 15.02 3.75
C VAL A 86 8.77 14.32 5.09
N ILE A 87 7.70 13.63 5.50
CA ILE A 87 7.76 12.75 6.66
C ILE A 87 8.68 11.58 6.35
N THR A 88 9.61 11.31 7.26
CA THR A 88 10.61 10.24 7.15
C THR A 88 10.62 9.41 8.43
N CYS A 89 10.52 8.10 8.29
CA CYS A 89 10.70 7.12 9.35
C CYS A 89 12.19 6.76 9.45
N ASN A 90 12.85 7.18 10.52
CA ASN A 90 14.26 6.89 10.76
C ASN A 90 14.40 5.69 11.69
N ILE A 91 14.34 4.49 11.11
CA ILE A 91 14.21 3.22 11.85
C ILE A 91 15.43 2.94 12.75
N GLY A 92 16.62 3.43 12.36
CA GLY A 92 17.84 3.28 13.15
C GLY A 92 17.85 4.11 14.45
N ASN A 93 16.98 5.11 14.56
CA ASN A 93 16.96 6.05 15.67
C ASN A 93 15.73 5.88 16.56
N LYS A 94 15.87 6.30 17.81
CA LYS A 94 14.81 6.25 18.81
C LYS A 94 14.35 7.65 19.17
N SER A 95 13.03 7.82 19.28
CA SER A 95 12.40 9.09 19.64
C SER A 95 12.92 9.60 21.00
N PRO A 96 13.02 10.93 21.20
CA PRO A 96 13.59 11.47 22.43
C PRO A 96 12.71 11.24 23.66
N VAL A 97 11.38 11.14 23.52
CA VAL A 97 10.46 11.02 24.65
C VAL A 97 10.14 9.56 24.98
N THR A 98 9.63 8.78 24.03
CA THR A 98 9.20 7.38 24.29
C THR A 98 10.22 6.31 23.97
N LYS A 99 11.27 6.63 23.20
CA LYS A 99 12.22 5.66 22.67
C LYS A 99 11.60 4.67 21.66
N GLN A 100 10.44 5.00 21.09
CA GLN A 100 9.88 4.30 19.92
C GLN A 100 10.68 4.69 18.65
N GLY A 101 10.32 4.16 17.48
CA GLY A 101 10.95 4.54 16.21
C GLY A 101 10.84 6.06 15.97
N GLU A 102 11.89 6.66 15.44
CA GLU A 102 11.92 8.10 15.20
C GLU A 102 11.15 8.47 13.92
N MET A 103 10.24 9.45 14.02
CA MET A 103 9.60 10.10 12.87
C MET A 103 10.01 11.57 12.84
N ILE A 104 10.49 12.02 11.68
CA ILE A 104 10.96 13.40 11.47
C ILE A 104 10.37 13.98 10.18
N VAL A 105 10.52 15.28 10.04
CA VAL A 105 10.30 15.99 8.78
C VAL A 105 11.68 16.27 8.16
N ALA A 106 11.98 15.63 7.02
CA ALA A 106 13.27 15.73 6.35
C ALA A 106 13.23 16.69 5.15
N ASN A 107 14.33 17.40 4.94
CA ASN A 107 14.41 18.50 3.96
C ASN A 107 14.46 18.04 2.50
N GLN A 108 14.68 16.75 2.27
CA GLN A 108 14.84 16.20 0.94
C GLN A 108 14.04 14.92 0.79
N TYR A 109 13.38 14.82 -0.36
CA TYR A 109 12.77 13.59 -0.79
C TYR A 109 13.81 12.79 -1.58
N GLU A 110 14.25 11.67 -1.02
CA GLU A 110 15.24 10.78 -1.61
C GLU A 110 14.58 9.61 -2.36
N GLY A 111 13.27 9.43 -2.19
CA GLY A 111 12.55 8.30 -2.78
C GLY A 111 12.92 6.96 -2.15
N THR A 112 13.48 6.98 -0.95
CA THR A 112 13.72 5.81 -0.12
C THR A 112 12.41 5.32 0.48
N GLY A 113 12.37 4.06 0.91
CA GLY A 113 11.18 3.51 1.57
C GLY A 113 10.91 4.16 2.94
N GLU A 114 11.86 4.88 3.54
CA GLU A 114 11.70 5.60 4.81
C GLU A 114 10.66 6.72 4.68
N GLN A 115 10.41 7.17 3.46
CA GLN A 115 9.51 8.28 3.12
C GLN A 115 8.20 7.80 2.50
N GLN A 116 8.00 6.49 2.43
CA GLN A 116 6.87 5.86 1.76
C GLN A 116 5.98 5.18 2.79
N PHE A 117 4.69 5.48 2.73
CA PHE A 117 3.70 4.98 3.67
C PHE A 117 2.55 4.31 2.91
N LEU A 118 2.12 3.14 3.35
CA LEU A 118 0.83 2.59 2.96
C LEU A 118 -0.28 3.38 3.63
N LEU A 119 -1.23 3.87 2.84
CA LEU A 119 -2.44 4.51 3.32
C LEU A 119 -3.54 3.46 3.52
N ILE A 120 -3.94 3.21 4.76
CA ILE A 120 -4.88 2.13 5.08
C ILE A 120 -6.08 2.70 5.81
N PHE A 121 -7.23 2.73 5.13
CA PHE A 121 -8.47 3.24 5.69
C PHE A 121 -9.09 2.27 6.68
N ASP A 122 -9.63 2.83 7.77
CA ASP A 122 -10.32 2.05 8.78
C ASP A 122 -11.74 1.71 8.34
N LYS A 123 -11.90 0.57 7.67
CA LYS A 123 -13.19 0.09 7.18
C LYS A 123 -14.20 -0.25 8.28
N PHE A 124 -13.78 -0.38 9.53
CA PHE A 124 -14.67 -0.74 10.64
C PHE A 124 -15.25 0.50 11.34
N ASP A 125 -14.68 1.68 11.12
CA ASP A 125 -15.28 2.94 11.57
C ASP A 125 -16.36 3.38 10.60
N GLU A 126 -17.61 3.03 10.91
CA GLU A 126 -18.77 3.47 10.14
C GLU A 126 -18.93 5.00 10.19
N ILE A 127 -18.55 5.68 11.27
CA ILE A 127 -18.79 7.10 11.45
C ILE A 127 -17.75 7.95 10.72
N ASN A 128 -16.48 7.55 10.80
CA ASN A 128 -15.37 8.32 10.24
C ASN A 128 -14.72 7.60 9.05
N LEU A 129 -15.28 7.83 7.87
CA LEU A 129 -14.83 7.22 6.62
C LEU A 129 -13.41 7.63 6.23
N ASN A 130 -12.94 8.77 6.72
CA ASN A 130 -11.60 9.30 6.44
C ASN A 130 -10.58 8.95 7.53
N ARG A 131 -10.95 8.08 8.49
CA ARG A 131 -10.02 7.51 9.45
C ARG A 131 -9.10 6.53 8.75
N ALA A 132 -7.80 6.69 8.91
CA ALA A 132 -6.78 5.88 8.28
C ALA A 132 -5.52 5.73 9.15
N LYS A 133 -4.72 4.71 8.86
CA LYS A 133 -3.35 4.54 9.35
C LYS A 133 -2.35 4.83 8.22
N PHE A 134 -1.17 5.32 8.59
CA PHE A 134 -0.04 5.50 7.68
C PHE A 134 1.10 4.60 8.14
N VAL A 135 1.35 3.52 7.40
CA VAL A 135 2.33 2.50 7.80
C VAL A 135 3.56 2.55 6.90
N ASN A 136 4.73 2.78 7.49
CA ASN A 136 5.99 2.79 6.74
C ASN A 136 6.30 1.39 6.18
N VAL A 137 6.92 1.35 5.00
CA VAL A 137 7.10 0.11 4.22
C VAL A 137 8.43 -0.60 4.40
N LEU A 138 9.45 0.01 5.03
CA LEU A 138 10.79 -0.56 5.05
C LEU A 138 10.96 -1.68 6.07
N ASP A 139 10.41 -1.55 7.29
CA ASP A 139 10.58 -2.56 8.33
C ASP A 139 9.41 -2.55 9.34
N GLU A 140 9.03 -3.75 9.78
CA GLU A 140 8.19 -4.04 10.97
C GLU A 140 6.93 -3.17 11.16
N ASN A 141 6.33 -2.72 10.06
CA ASN A 141 5.05 -1.99 10.05
C ASN A 141 5.03 -0.78 10.99
N HIS A 142 6.10 0.03 11.02
CA HIS A 142 6.12 1.26 11.81
C HIS A 142 5.00 2.21 11.37
N ALA A 143 3.95 2.30 12.19
CA ALA A 143 2.83 3.20 11.97
C ALA A 143 3.17 4.61 12.45
N LEU A 144 2.67 5.62 11.75
CA LEU A 144 2.66 6.99 12.23
C LEU A 144 1.78 7.06 13.49
N HIS A 145 2.41 7.28 14.63
CA HIS A 145 1.81 7.07 15.94
C HIS A 145 1.91 8.34 16.78
N SER A 146 0.88 8.70 17.55
CA SER A 146 0.96 9.84 18.48
C SER A 146 0.29 9.54 19.82
N HIS A 147 0.74 10.20 20.88
CA HIS A 147 0.22 9.95 22.23
C HIS A 147 0.31 11.21 23.08
N ASN A 148 -0.29 11.18 24.28
CA ASN A 148 -0.33 12.33 25.20
C ASN A 148 1.03 12.73 25.83
N ARG A 149 2.12 12.02 25.52
CA ARG A 149 3.47 12.44 25.97
C ARG A 149 4.00 13.55 25.08
N GLN A 150 4.51 14.60 25.72
CA GLN A 150 4.95 15.83 25.05
C GLN A 150 6.47 15.93 24.99
N TYR A 151 6.96 16.67 23.99
CA TYR A 151 8.34 17.12 23.98
C TYR A 151 8.59 18.11 25.12
N LYS A 152 9.83 18.15 25.64
CA LYS A 152 10.26 19.20 26.57
C LYS A 152 10.40 20.55 25.85
N ASN A 153 10.83 20.50 24.59
CA ASN A 153 10.93 21.62 23.68
C ASN A 153 10.70 21.07 22.25
N PRO A 154 9.66 21.48 21.52
CA PRO A 154 8.69 22.53 21.87
C PRO A 154 7.72 22.09 22.98
N LYS A 155 7.28 23.04 23.81
CA LYS A 155 6.21 22.79 24.79
C LYS A 155 4.86 22.61 24.08
N ASP A 156 3.93 21.92 24.72
CA ASP A 156 2.55 21.70 24.26
C ASP A 156 2.44 20.98 22.90
N VAL A 157 3.51 20.29 22.50
CA VAL A 157 3.52 19.44 21.31
C VAL A 157 3.65 18.00 21.76
N ASN A 158 2.64 17.21 21.43
CA ASN A 158 2.67 15.77 21.63
C ASN A 158 3.63 15.13 20.63
N GLU A 159 4.42 14.17 21.09
CA GLU A 159 5.37 13.45 20.24
C GLU A 159 4.63 12.57 19.21
N VAL A 160 5.25 12.48 18.02
CA VAL A 160 4.88 11.56 16.96
C VAL A 160 6.06 10.64 16.69
N THR A 161 5.78 9.34 16.57
CA THR A 161 6.78 8.28 16.46
C THR A 161 6.41 7.25 15.40
N GLY A 162 7.34 6.35 15.11
CA GLY A 162 7.10 5.10 14.41
C GLY A 162 6.89 4.00 15.43
N PHE A 163 5.67 3.49 15.54
CA PHE A 163 5.36 2.42 16.48
C PHE A 163 5.11 1.10 15.74
N THR A 164 5.75 0.01 16.19
CA THR A 164 5.63 -1.31 15.57
C THR A 164 4.47 -2.14 16.13
N GLY A 165 3.96 -1.80 17.32
CA GLY A 165 2.94 -2.59 18.02
C GLY A 165 1.50 -2.33 17.57
N VAL A 166 1.33 -1.45 16.58
CA VAL A 166 0.09 -0.99 15.96
C VAL A 166 -1.18 -1.02 16.85
N ASP A 167 -1.69 0.14 17.25
CA ASP A 167 -2.84 0.28 18.16
C ASP A 167 -3.80 1.42 17.74
N GLN A 168 -4.60 1.94 18.68
CA GLN A 168 -5.57 3.01 18.43
C GLN A 168 -4.92 4.40 18.21
N ASN A 169 -3.68 4.58 18.66
CA ASN A 169 -2.90 5.81 18.51
C ASN A 169 -2.26 5.96 17.12
N ASP A 170 -2.57 5.05 16.19
CA ASP A 170 -2.14 5.13 14.80
C ASP A 170 -3.22 5.68 13.87
N TYR A 171 -4.42 5.94 14.40
CA TYR A 171 -5.53 6.44 13.62
C TYR A 171 -5.50 7.95 13.47
N TRP A 172 -5.56 8.36 12.21
CA TRP A 172 -5.62 9.75 11.78
C TRP A 172 -6.86 9.97 10.94
N THR A 173 -7.55 11.07 11.21
CA THR A 173 -8.63 11.56 10.37
C THR A 173 -8.06 12.47 9.31
N ILE A 174 -8.27 12.11 8.04
CA ILE A 174 -7.89 12.93 6.89
C ILE A 174 -8.97 13.98 6.65
N ILE A 175 -8.61 15.25 6.81
CA ILE A 175 -9.53 16.38 6.66
C ILE A 175 -9.10 17.21 5.45
N PRO A 176 -9.90 17.29 4.38
CA PRO A 176 -9.57 18.14 3.24
C PRO A 176 -9.36 19.59 3.66
N ALA A 177 -8.26 20.21 3.22
CA ALA A 177 -8.01 21.61 3.52
C ALA A 177 -9.04 22.52 2.81
N SER A 178 -9.35 23.67 3.41
CA SER A 178 -10.27 24.65 2.83
C SER A 178 -9.72 25.24 1.52
N ARG A 179 -10.60 25.78 0.67
CA ARG A 179 -10.22 26.41 -0.60
C ARG A 179 -9.16 27.51 -0.41
N THR A 180 -9.31 28.34 0.62
CA THR A 180 -8.36 29.41 0.95
C THR A 180 -6.97 28.86 1.27
N VAL A 181 -6.89 27.78 2.05
CA VAL A 181 -5.61 27.13 2.37
C VAL A 181 -4.97 26.55 1.10
N ARG A 182 -5.77 25.89 0.25
CA ARG A 182 -5.28 25.33 -1.02
C ARG A 182 -4.68 26.42 -1.94
N GLN A 183 -5.37 27.55 -2.07
CA GLN A 183 -4.90 28.70 -2.87
C GLN A 183 -3.63 29.34 -2.31
N SER A 184 -3.41 29.26 -0.99
CA SER A 184 -2.17 29.78 -0.38
C SER A 184 -0.93 28.92 -0.64
N ILE A 185 -1.12 27.63 -0.95
CA ILE A 185 -0.04 26.67 -1.20
C ILE A 185 0.27 26.58 -2.69
N PHE A 186 -0.75 26.51 -3.55
CA PHE A 186 -0.59 26.49 -5.00
C PHE A 186 -1.10 27.79 -5.60
N ILE A 187 -0.21 28.59 -6.18
CA ILE A 187 -0.61 29.84 -6.83
C ILE A 187 -1.39 29.58 -8.13
N ASN A 188 -1.23 28.43 -8.82
CA ASN A 188 -1.83 28.23 -10.16
C ASN A 188 -2.28 26.81 -10.58
N GLU A 189 -2.16 25.75 -9.75
CA GLU A 189 -2.22 24.37 -10.29
C GLU A 189 -3.43 23.50 -9.89
N GLN A 190 -4.22 23.84 -8.87
CA GLN A 190 -5.39 23.04 -8.50
C GLN A 190 -6.70 23.72 -8.85
N GLN A 191 -7.28 23.33 -9.98
CA GLN A 191 -8.72 23.50 -10.21
C GLN A 191 -9.47 22.56 -9.27
N ASP A 192 -10.63 22.99 -8.77
CA ASP A 192 -11.56 22.12 -8.05
C ASP A 192 -11.92 20.94 -8.96
N VAL A 193 -11.38 19.76 -8.64
CA VAL A 193 -11.67 18.52 -9.37
C VAL A 193 -12.88 17.90 -8.68
N GLU A 194 -13.94 17.65 -9.44
CA GLU A 194 -15.04 16.81 -8.97
C GLU A 194 -14.47 15.43 -8.62
N LYS A 195 -14.52 15.09 -7.33
CA LYS A 195 -13.97 13.83 -6.85
C LYS A 195 -15.02 12.75 -6.96
N ALA A 196 -14.63 11.60 -7.49
CA ALA A 196 -15.47 10.44 -7.48
C ALA A 196 -15.83 10.08 -6.03
N ILE A 197 -17.07 9.70 -5.82
CA ILE A 197 -17.51 9.14 -4.56
C ILE A 197 -17.41 7.62 -4.65
N ARG A 198 -16.79 6.99 -3.66
CA ARG A 198 -16.67 5.55 -3.60
C ARG A 198 -17.55 4.98 -2.48
N PRO A 199 -18.36 3.96 -2.77
CA PRO A 199 -19.00 3.20 -1.71
C PRO A 199 -17.91 2.47 -0.93
N ARG A 200 -17.94 2.61 0.40
CA ARG A 200 -17.11 1.77 1.25
C ARG A 200 -17.69 0.36 1.25
N CYS A 201 -16.90 -0.59 0.76
CA CYS A 201 -17.21 -2.00 0.94
C CYS A 201 -16.14 -2.64 1.83
N TYR A 202 -16.59 -3.12 2.98
CA TYR A 202 -15.87 -4.14 3.73
C TYR A 202 -16.44 -5.48 3.28
N LYS A 203 -15.60 -6.29 2.66
CA LYS A 203 -16.02 -7.59 2.13
C LYS A 203 -14.94 -8.63 2.39
N TYR A 204 -15.34 -9.70 3.06
CA TYR A 204 -14.51 -10.90 3.15
C TYR A 204 -14.37 -11.53 1.77
N ILE A 205 -13.17 -12.03 1.49
CA ILE A 205 -12.91 -12.83 0.30
C ILE A 205 -13.23 -14.28 0.64
N HIS A 206 -14.02 -14.89 -0.21
CA HIS A 206 -14.45 -16.27 -0.08
C HIS A 206 -13.79 -17.16 -1.13
N ASN A 207 -13.89 -18.45 -0.91
CA ASN A 207 -13.42 -19.48 -1.80
C ASN A 207 -14.17 -19.41 -3.15
N LEU A 208 -13.40 -19.54 -4.24
CA LEU A 208 -13.82 -19.39 -5.63
C LEU A 208 -14.28 -17.99 -6.04
N ASP A 209 -14.11 -16.96 -5.19
CA ASP A 209 -14.30 -15.58 -5.62
C ASP A 209 -13.36 -15.24 -6.77
N LYS A 210 -13.88 -14.51 -7.76
CA LYS A 210 -13.07 -13.95 -8.85
C LYS A 210 -12.61 -12.56 -8.42
N VAL A 211 -11.31 -12.30 -8.48
CA VAL A 211 -10.68 -11.12 -7.92
C VAL A 211 -9.70 -10.47 -8.89
N VAL A 212 -9.49 -9.17 -8.67
CA VAL A 212 -8.33 -8.45 -9.19
C VAL A 212 -7.34 -8.25 -8.04
N ILE A 213 -6.11 -8.75 -8.23
CA ILE A 213 -5.04 -8.62 -7.23
C ILE A 213 -4.11 -7.49 -7.68
N ARG A 214 -3.93 -6.47 -6.84
CA ARG A 214 -3.15 -5.28 -7.16
C ARG A 214 -1.93 -5.18 -6.27
N ASN A 215 -0.78 -4.82 -6.85
CA ASN A 215 0.43 -4.54 -6.10
C ASN A 215 0.35 -3.12 -5.52
N CYS A 216 0.60 -2.98 -4.22
CA CYS A 216 0.50 -1.71 -3.50
C CYS A 216 1.62 -0.73 -3.88
N PHE A 217 2.79 -1.25 -4.26
CA PHE A 217 3.96 -0.46 -4.63
C PHE A 217 3.87 0.08 -6.06
N THR A 218 3.56 -0.77 -7.03
CA THR A 218 3.50 -0.35 -8.44
C THR A 218 2.14 0.20 -8.85
N GLY A 219 1.11 -0.05 -8.04
CA GLY A 219 -0.28 0.26 -8.36
C GLY A 219 -0.90 -0.57 -9.48
N GLY A 220 -0.15 -1.51 -10.07
CA GLY A 220 -0.61 -2.37 -11.16
C GLY A 220 -1.21 -3.68 -10.68
N SER A 221 -2.08 -4.28 -11.51
CA SER A 221 -2.70 -5.58 -11.27
C SER A 221 -1.78 -6.73 -11.67
N LEU A 222 -1.85 -7.83 -10.94
CA LEU A 222 -1.29 -9.13 -11.33
C LEU A 222 -1.98 -9.58 -12.61
N HIS A 223 -1.19 -9.81 -13.65
CA HIS A 223 -1.68 -9.93 -15.02
C HIS A 223 -1.13 -11.19 -15.66
N SER A 224 -1.97 -11.92 -16.40
CA SER A 224 -1.50 -13.05 -17.21
C SER A 224 -2.24 -13.14 -18.53
N HIS A 225 -1.59 -13.72 -19.52
CA HIS A 225 -2.11 -13.84 -20.88
C HIS A 225 -1.49 -15.08 -21.54
N THR A 226 -2.00 -15.49 -22.69
CA THR A 226 -1.53 -16.69 -23.41
C THR A 226 -0.06 -16.63 -23.87
N SER A 227 0.59 -15.46 -23.84
CA SER A 227 2.01 -15.36 -24.16
C SER A 227 2.88 -16.07 -23.11
N THR A 228 3.94 -16.70 -23.60
CA THR A 228 4.96 -17.38 -22.80
C THR A 228 6.23 -16.55 -22.64
N TYR A 229 7.06 -16.83 -21.64
CA TYR A 229 8.41 -16.23 -21.59
C TYR A 229 9.24 -16.60 -22.81
N THR A 230 10.05 -15.65 -23.30
CA THR A 230 11.01 -15.90 -24.40
C THR A 230 12.28 -16.65 -23.94
N HIS A 231 12.45 -16.76 -22.63
CA HIS A 231 13.54 -17.45 -21.94
C HIS A 231 12.97 -18.42 -20.89
N GLY A 232 13.86 -18.99 -20.08
CA GLY A 232 13.46 -19.82 -18.94
C GLY A 232 12.73 -21.07 -19.40
N ASN A 233 11.66 -21.41 -18.68
CA ASN A 233 10.87 -22.62 -18.91
C ASN A 233 9.85 -22.49 -20.06
N LYS A 234 9.77 -21.31 -20.70
CA LYS A 234 8.81 -20.99 -21.78
C LYS A 234 7.35 -21.25 -21.40
N GLN A 235 7.02 -21.23 -20.11
CA GLN A 235 5.65 -21.27 -19.63
C GLN A 235 4.99 -19.91 -19.77
N GLN A 236 3.69 -19.89 -19.47
CA GLN A 236 2.89 -18.68 -19.54
C GLN A 236 3.47 -17.60 -18.62
N GLU A 237 3.61 -16.41 -19.19
CA GLU A 237 4.20 -15.26 -18.50
C GLU A 237 3.21 -14.65 -17.51
N ILE A 238 3.76 -14.26 -16.36
CA ILE A 238 3.08 -13.43 -15.37
C ILE A 238 3.75 -12.06 -15.40
N THR A 239 2.94 -11.04 -15.55
CA THR A 239 3.38 -9.65 -15.47
C THR A 239 2.53 -8.90 -14.46
N TRP A 240 2.87 -7.63 -14.27
CA TRP A 240 1.94 -6.69 -13.69
C TRP A 240 1.72 -5.54 -14.67
N ARG A 241 0.52 -4.97 -14.66
CA ARG A 241 0.15 -3.88 -15.58
C ARG A 241 -0.47 -2.71 -14.84
N TYR A 242 0.08 -1.52 -15.04
CA TYR A 242 -0.63 -0.30 -14.66
C TYR A 242 -1.71 0.00 -15.70
N SER A 243 -2.97 -0.02 -15.27
CA SER A 243 -4.09 0.41 -16.09
C SER A 243 -5.17 1.02 -15.21
N ILE A 244 -5.78 2.11 -15.65
CA ILE A 244 -6.97 2.66 -14.99
C ILE A 244 -8.17 1.73 -15.19
N ARG A 245 -8.19 1.00 -16.32
CA ARG A 245 -9.24 0.03 -16.64
C ARG A 245 -8.68 -1.37 -16.61
N ARG A 246 -9.19 -2.20 -15.69
CA ARG A 246 -8.88 -3.63 -15.65
C ARG A 246 -9.44 -4.33 -16.89
N ASP A 247 -8.75 -5.35 -17.36
CA ASP A 247 -9.22 -6.21 -18.45
C ASP A 247 -9.30 -7.67 -18.02
N GLN A 248 -9.70 -8.54 -18.94
CA GLN A 248 -9.94 -9.96 -18.68
C GLN A 248 -8.69 -10.73 -18.19
N ASN A 249 -7.50 -10.18 -18.40
CA ASN A 249 -6.22 -10.80 -18.02
C ASN A 249 -5.80 -10.44 -16.58
N ASP A 250 -6.56 -9.56 -15.91
CA ASP A 250 -6.32 -9.16 -14.51
C ASP A 250 -7.12 -10.01 -13.50
N TRP A 251 -8.00 -10.90 -13.99
CA TRP A 251 -8.92 -11.66 -13.16
C TRP A 251 -8.36 -13.03 -12.76
N TRP A 252 -8.43 -13.31 -11.47
CA TRP A 252 -7.97 -14.54 -10.84
C TRP A 252 -9.08 -15.16 -10.01
N ILE A 253 -9.15 -16.48 -9.94
CA ILE A 253 -10.03 -17.21 -9.04
C ILE A 253 -9.16 -17.67 -7.87
N ILE A 254 -9.57 -17.34 -6.64
CA ILE A 254 -8.90 -17.80 -5.42
C ILE A 254 -9.57 -19.11 -4.97
N GLU A 255 -8.80 -20.18 -4.83
CA GLU A 255 -9.29 -21.49 -4.39
C GLU A 255 -8.48 -22.00 -3.19
N LEU A 256 -9.14 -22.45 -2.12
CA LEU A 256 -8.47 -23.06 -0.96
C LEU A 256 -7.91 -24.44 -1.30
N ALA A 257 -6.65 -24.68 -0.91
CA ALA A 257 -5.96 -25.94 -1.21
C ALA A 257 -6.36 -27.13 -0.34
N ASN A 258 -7.23 -26.93 0.66
CA ASN A 258 -7.66 -27.98 1.59
C ASN A 258 -8.77 -28.88 1.03
N GLY A 259 -9.09 -28.76 -0.27
CA GLY A 259 -10.17 -29.49 -0.92
C GLY A 259 -11.56 -28.98 -0.53
N ASN A 260 -11.65 -27.85 0.16
CA ASN A 260 -12.93 -27.24 0.48
C ASN A 260 -13.56 -26.67 -0.79
N SER A 261 -14.69 -27.25 -1.20
CA SER A 261 -15.48 -26.76 -2.33
C SER A 261 -16.60 -25.80 -1.91
N ASP A 262 -16.73 -25.52 -0.61
CA ASP A 262 -17.72 -24.57 -0.11
C ASP A 262 -17.32 -23.16 -0.52
N ILE A 263 -18.14 -22.59 -1.40
CA ILE A 263 -18.00 -21.23 -1.91
C ILE A 263 -18.20 -20.19 -0.79
N THR A 264 -18.94 -20.49 0.28
CA THR A 264 -19.18 -19.55 1.39
C THR A 264 -18.02 -19.46 2.38
N SER A 265 -17.00 -20.31 2.22
CA SER A 265 -15.86 -20.33 3.12
C SER A 265 -14.96 -19.13 2.88
N GLN A 266 -14.76 -18.29 3.91
CA GLN A 266 -13.77 -17.22 3.90
C GLN A 266 -12.37 -17.80 3.68
N ILE A 267 -11.41 -16.95 3.27
CA ILE A 267 -10.01 -17.34 3.13
C ILE A 267 -9.23 -16.94 4.40
N PRO A 268 -8.91 -17.85 5.35
CA PRO A 268 -8.14 -17.49 6.52
C PRO A 268 -6.73 -17.00 6.17
N ASN A 269 -6.16 -16.14 7.01
CA ASN A 269 -4.73 -15.85 6.99
C ASN A 269 -3.93 -17.15 7.15
N LYS A 270 -2.76 -17.23 6.51
CA LYS A 270 -1.93 -18.45 6.44
C LYS A 270 -2.54 -19.62 5.67
N SER A 271 -3.67 -19.44 5.00
CA SER A 271 -4.20 -20.46 4.10
C SER A 271 -3.30 -20.66 2.88
N LEU A 272 -3.19 -21.93 2.48
CA LEU A 272 -2.58 -22.33 1.21
C LEU A 272 -3.66 -22.28 0.12
N LEU A 273 -3.32 -21.70 -1.03
CA LEU A 273 -4.29 -21.46 -2.10
C LEU A 273 -3.76 -21.76 -3.50
N PHE A 274 -4.70 -22.00 -4.42
CA PHE A 274 -4.49 -21.87 -5.84
C PHE A 274 -4.96 -20.49 -6.30
N LEU A 275 -4.16 -19.83 -7.14
CA LEU A 275 -4.59 -18.65 -7.90
C LEU A 275 -4.73 -19.06 -9.35
N GLN A 276 -5.96 -19.32 -9.80
CA GLN A 276 -6.23 -19.70 -11.18
C GLN A 276 -6.54 -18.47 -12.02
N HIS A 277 -5.76 -18.22 -13.07
CA HIS A 277 -6.05 -17.17 -14.01
C HIS A 277 -7.36 -17.46 -14.77
N ASN A 278 -8.33 -16.54 -14.69
CA ASN A 278 -9.69 -16.75 -15.18
C ASN A 278 -9.73 -17.03 -16.69
N GLY A 279 -8.95 -16.29 -17.49
CA GLY A 279 -9.00 -16.41 -18.95
C GLY A 279 -8.32 -17.68 -19.51
N THR A 280 -7.32 -18.22 -18.83
CA THR A 280 -6.54 -19.38 -19.35
C THR A 280 -6.71 -20.66 -18.55
N GLY A 281 -7.40 -20.61 -17.40
CA GLY A 281 -7.59 -21.77 -16.51
C GLY A 281 -6.31 -22.32 -15.88
N LYS A 282 -5.19 -21.60 -15.99
CA LYS A 282 -3.88 -22.02 -15.46
C LYS A 282 -3.64 -21.41 -14.09
N LYS A 283 -2.89 -22.13 -13.26
CA LYS A 283 -2.61 -21.76 -11.87
C LYS A 283 -1.24 -21.07 -11.77
N LEU A 284 -1.16 -20.05 -10.91
CA LEU A 284 0.09 -19.39 -10.55
C LEU A 284 1.02 -20.40 -9.88
N MET A 285 2.24 -20.53 -10.39
CA MET A 285 3.19 -21.53 -9.94
C MET A 285 4.63 -21.05 -10.08
N HIS A 286 5.56 -21.77 -9.44
CA HIS A 286 6.99 -21.65 -9.70
C HIS A 286 7.56 -23.00 -10.15
N ILE A 287 8.30 -23.01 -11.26
CA ILE A 287 9.03 -24.21 -11.67
C ILE A 287 10.38 -24.24 -10.95
N ASN A 288 10.64 -25.32 -10.22
CA ASN A 288 11.87 -25.47 -9.44
C ASN A 288 13.13 -25.17 -10.27
N GLY A 289 13.94 -24.22 -9.78
CA GLY A 289 15.18 -23.79 -10.43
C GLY A 289 14.99 -22.81 -11.61
N ALA A 290 13.75 -22.54 -12.04
CA ALA A 290 13.50 -21.54 -13.07
C ALA A 290 13.85 -20.14 -12.55
N ARG A 291 14.66 -19.44 -13.34
CA ARG A 291 15.10 -18.08 -13.06
C ARG A 291 14.77 -17.20 -14.24
N ASN A 292 14.54 -15.93 -13.95
CA ASN A 292 14.29 -14.93 -14.97
C ASN A 292 15.53 -14.66 -15.86
N LYS A 293 15.37 -13.77 -16.86
CA LYS A 293 16.42 -13.44 -17.84
C LYS A 293 17.78 -13.12 -17.23
N LYS A 294 17.78 -12.31 -16.16
CA LYS A 294 19.01 -11.83 -15.51
C LYS A 294 19.57 -12.84 -14.49
N LYS A 295 18.82 -13.90 -14.20
CA LYS A 295 19.13 -14.94 -13.20
C LYS A 295 19.21 -14.43 -11.77
N ASP A 296 18.76 -13.20 -11.52
CA ASP A 296 18.77 -12.55 -10.21
C ASP A 296 17.61 -13.01 -9.32
N TYR A 297 16.48 -13.42 -9.91
CA TYR A 297 15.29 -13.86 -9.18
C TYR A 297 14.71 -15.17 -9.72
N LEU A 298 13.84 -15.79 -8.93
CA LEU A 298 13.06 -16.95 -9.36
C LEU A 298 11.90 -16.48 -10.25
N GLU A 299 11.72 -17.18 -11.37
CA GLU A 299 10.63 -16.91 -12.32
C GLU A 299 9.29 -17.42 -11.77
N VAL A 300 8.21 -16.67 -11.98
CA VAL A 300 6.84 -17.08 -11.64
C VAL A 300 6.05 -17.21 -12.93
N ASN A 301 5.24 -18.25 -13.03
CA ASN A 301 4.58 -18.65 -14.27
C ASN A 301 3.11 -19.02 -14.02
N CYS A 302 2.36 -19.18 -15.11
CA CYS A 302 1.07 -19.87 -15.10
C CYS A 302 1.20 -21.25 -15.76
N GLY A 303 0.72 -22.30 -15.10
CA GLY A 303 0.77 -23.67 -15.63
C GLY A 303 -0.35 -24.58 -15.12
N ILE A 304 -0.23 -25.86 -15.44
CA ILE A 304 -1.07 -26.92 -14.86
C ILE A 304 -0.36 -27.39 -13.60
N GLN A 305 -1.08 -27.38 -12.47
CA GLN A 305 -0.51 -27.70 -11.18
C GLN A 305 -1.58 -28.32 -10.28
N ASP A 306 -1.21 -29.45 -9.67
CA ASP A 306 -2.08 -30.21 -8.78
C ASP A 306 -1.85 -29.87 -7.30
N GLU A 307 -0.73 -29.21 -6.97
CA GLU A 307 -0.35 -28.82 -5.61
C GLU A 307 -0.33 -27.31 -5.45
N ALA A 308 -0.99 -26.78 -4.43
CA ALA A 308 -0.91 -25.36 -4.14
C ALA A 308 0.47 -25.00 -3.54
N GLU A 309 1.05 -23.89 -3.98
CA GLU A 309 2.39 -23.48 -3.56
C GLU A 309 2.43 -22.11 -2.87
N PHE A 310 1.33 -21.36 -2.87
CA PHE A 310 1.27 -20.00 -2.35
C PHE A 310 0.41 -19.91 -1.09
N GLN A 311 1.01 -19.42 -0.02
CA GLN A 311 0.35 -19.14 1.24
C GLN A 311 0.12 -17.63 1.37
N ILE A 312 -1.07 -17.23 1.82
CA ILE A 312 -1.34 -15.84 2.20
C ILE A 312 -0.66 -15.53 3.52
N GLU A 313 0.02 -14.39 3.59
CA GLU A 313 0.40 -13.75 4.84
C GLU A 313 -0.17 -12.34 4.91
N GLY A 314 -1.14 -12.10 5.79
CA GLY A 314 -1.58 -10.75 6.11
C GLY A 314 -0.40 -9.88 6.55
N VAL A 315 -0.41 -8.61 6.14
CA VAL A 315 0.48 -7.62 6.74
C VAL A 315 -0.07 -7.30 8.12
N ASP A 316 0.75 -7.39 9.16
CA ASP A 316 0.30 -7.04 10.51
C ASP A 316 -0.04 -5.56 10.58
N MET A 317 -1.34 -5.29 10.76
CA MET A 317 -1.90 -3.95 10.82
C MET A 317 -2.42 -3.61 12.23
N GLY A 318 -2.04 -4.41 13.24
CA GLY A 318 -2.56 -4.27 14.60
C GLY A 318 -4.08 -4.28 14.67
N ILE A 319 -4.71 -5.05 13.77
CA ILE A 319 -6.14 -5.30 13.75
C ILE A 319 -6.30 -6.78 14.06
N PRO A 320 -6.55 -7.15 15.33
CA PRO A 320 -6.67 -8.54 15.78
C PRO A 320 -7.70 -9.37 14.99
N GLU A 321 -8.68 -8.71 14.39
CA GLU A 321 -9.79 -9.31 13.67
C GLU A 321 -9.42 -9.77 12.24
N LEU A 322 -8.22 -9.44 11.74
CA LEU A 322 -7.74 -9.84 10.40
C LEU A 322 -7.28 -11.30 10.35
N ASN A 323 -8.14 -12.22 10.77
CA ASN A 323 -7.92 -13.66 10.62
C ASN A 323 -8.30 -14.18 9.23
N SER A 324 -8.88 -13.34 8.37
CA SER A 324 -9.33 -13.66 7.02
C SER A 324 -8.89 -12.60 6.01
N LEU A 325 -8.77 -13.00 4.73
CA LEU A 325 -8.51 -12.08 3.62
C LEU A 325 -9.73 -11.19 3.38
N ILE A 326 -9.48 -9.89 3.26
CA ILE A 326 -10.50 -8.85 3.14
C ILE A 326 -10.15 -7.96 1.95
N LEU A 327 -11.17 -7.52 1.24
CA LEU A 327 -11.09 -6.55 0.15
C LEU A 327 -10.35 -5.28 0.58
N GLU A 328 -9.37 -4.86 -0.20
CA GLU A 328 -8.48 -3.71 0.01
C GLU A 328 -7.62 -3.73 1.28
N TYR A 329 -7.46 -4.89 1.93
CA TYR A 329 -6.45 -5.07 2.97
C TYR A 329 -5.15 -5.65 2.40
N PRO A 330 -3.99 -5.24 2.92
CA PRO A 330 -2.71 -5.65 2.38
C PRO A 330 -2.32 -7.05 2.86
N PHE A 331 -1.75 -7.83 1.95
CA PHE A 331 -1.20 -9.16 2.22
C PHE A 331 0.04 -9.42 1.36
N ARG A 332 0.70 -10.54 1.63
CA ARG A 332 1.81 -11.09 0.85
C ARG A 332 1.47 -12.50 0.40
N LEU A 333 2.02 -12.90 -0.74
CA LEU A 333 1.93 -14.28 -1.26
C LEU A 333 3.29 -14.94 -1.08
N LYS A 334 3.39 -15.86 -0.12
CA LYS A 334 4.61 -16.61 0.18
C LYS A 334 4.61 -17.94 -0.55
N HIS A 335 5.61 -18.16 -1.38
CA HIS A 335 5.85 -19.45 -2.00
C HIS A 335 6.47 -20.40 -0.96
N ILE A 336 5.74 -21.45 -0.57
CA ILE A 336 6.07 -22.28 0.60
C ILE A 336 7.37 -23.06 0.41
N LYS A 337 7.65 -23.57 -0.80
CA LYS A 337 8.81 -24.44 -1.06
C LYS A 337 10.14 -23.65 -1.02
N THR A 338 10.12 -22.37 -1.41
CA THR A 338 11.34 -21.53 -1.44
C THR A 338 11.39 -20.51 -0.31
N SER A 339 10.29 -20.34 0.46
CA SER A 339 10.13 -19.29 1.47
C SER A 339 10.33 -17.87 0.94
N GLN A 340 10.07 -17.65 -0.35
CA GLN A 340 10.17 -16.35 -1.02
C GLN A 340 8.79 -15.75 -1.27
N TYR A 341 8.71 -14.45 -1.54
CA TYR A 341 7.46 -13.71 -1.72
C TYR A 341 7.28 -13.26 -3.16
N LEU A 342 6.04 -13.31 -3.65
CA LEU A 342 5.67 -12.76 -4.94
C LEU A 342 5.90 -11.24 -4.94
N ALA A 343 6.65 -10.73 -5.92
CA ALA A 343 7.04 -9.33 -6.01
C ALA A 343 6.79 -8.76 -7.41
N ALA A 344 6.39 -7.48 -7.47
CA ALA A 344 6.26 -6.71 -8.71
C ALA A 344 7.48 -5.80 -8.91
N LEU A 345 8.32 -6.08 -9.91
CA LEU A 345 9.52 -5.30 -10.17
C LEU A 345 9.24 -4.07 -11.05
N SER A 346 9.88 -2.95 -10.74
CA SER A 346 9.82 -1.71 -11.54
C SER A 346 10.67 -1.75 -12.81
N ARG A 347 10.61 -2.86 -13.55
CA ARG A 347 11.30 -3.05 -14.83
C ARG A 347 10.44 -3.82 -15.81
N PRO A 348 10.63 -3.62 -17.13
CA PRO A 348 9.81 -4.27 -18.15
C PRO A 348 9.86 -5.79 -18.09
N SER A 349 8.74 -6.40 -18.48
CA SER A 349 8.61 -7.82 -18.78
C SER A 349 9.48 -8.25 -19.96
N SER A 350 9.54 -9.57 -20.22
CA SER A 350 10.38 -10.12 -21.28
C SER A 350 9.89 -9.75 -22.69
N LYS A 351 8.59 -9.49 -22.84
CA LYS A 351 7.92 -9.30 -24.14
C LYS A 351 7.38 -7.90 -24.37
N THR A 352 7.09 -7.15 -23.32
CA THR A 352 6.45 -5.84 -23.46
C THR A 352 7.17 -4.78 -22.64
N THR A 353 7.25 -3.58 -23.20
CA THR A 353 7.65 -2.36 -22.47
C THR A 353 6.53 -1.86 -21.57
N PHE A 354 5.28 -2.21 -21.92
CA PHE A 354 3.96 -2.05 -21.28
C PHE A 354 3.80 -2.45 -19.82
N GLN A 355 4.41 -3.58 -19.51
CA GLN A 355 4.12 -4.37 -18.32
C GLN A 355 5.41 -4.64 -17.58
N GLY A 356 5.33 -4.72 -16.26
CA GLY A 356 6.49 -5.04 -15.44
C GLY A 356 6.59 -6.53 -15.11
N GLU A 357 7.78 -6.93 -14.70
CA GLU A 357 8.09 -8.32 -14.35
C GLU A 357 7.55 -8.68 -12.96
N VAL A 358 7.04 -9.90 -12.80
CA VAL A 358 6.66 -10.49 -11.50
C VAL A 358 7.57 -11.68 -11.21
N VAL A 359 8.13 -11.73 -10.00
CA VAL A 359 9.14 -12.72 -9.59
C VAL A 359 8.92 -13.18 -8.14
N LEU A 360 9.73 -14.13 -7.65
CA LEU A 360 9.88 -14.36 -6.21
C LEU A 360 11.17 -13.70 -5.67
N VAL A 361 11.07 -13.09 -4.49
CA VAL A 361 12.18 -12.46 -3.75
C VAL A 361 12.25 -12.98 -2.31
N GLY A 362 13.45 -13.02 -1.73
CA GLY A 362 13.64 -13.52 -0.36
C GLY A 362 13.11 -12.60 0.75
N GLY A 363 13.11 -11.29 0.52
CA GLY A 363 12.73 -10.28 1.52
C GLY A 363 11.25 -9.93 1.54
N LYS A 364 10.78 -9.33 2.64
CA LYS A 364 9.42 -8.76 2.79
C LYS A 364 9.39 -7.29 2.32
N GLU A 365 9.94 -7.02 1.15
CA GLU A 365 10.07 -5.68 0.60
C GLU A 365 8.71 -5.05 0.22
N GLN A 366 8.68 -3.73 0.04
CA GLN A 366 7.49 -2.97 -0.40
C GLN A 366 6.83 -3.51 -1.68
N ASN A 367 7.63 -4.02 -2.62
CA ASN A 367 7.16 -4.62 -3.87
C ASN A 367 6.45 -5.98 -3.68
N THR A 368 6.49 -6.56 -2.48
CA THR A 368 5.83 -7.84 -2.12
C THR A 368 4.42 -7.67 -1.57
N ILE A 369 3.97 -6.42 -1.40
CA ILE A 369 2.69 -6.11 -0.77
C ILE A 369 1.61 -6.02 -1.85
N TRP A 370 0.60 -6.87 -1.70
CA TRP A 370 -0.55 -6.98 -2.60
C TRP A 370 -1.84 -6.68 -1.84
N MET A 371 -2.91 -6.42 -2.57
CA MET A 371 -4.25 -6.27 -2.05
C MET A 371 -5.26 -6.83 -3.05
N ILE A 372 -6.43 -7.23 -2.57
CA ILE A 372 -7.57 -7.46 -3.46
C ILE A 372 -8.20 -6.11 -3.73
N GLU A 373 -8.23 -5.70 -4.99
CA GLU A 373 -8.77 -4.41 -5.42
C GLU A 373 -10.27 -4.50 -5.72
N THR A 374 -10.67 -5.58 -6.39
CA THR A 374 -12.05 -5.81 -6.81
C THR A 374 -12.36 -7.29 -6.64
N VAL A 375 -13.62 -7.57 -6.31
CA VAL A 375 -14.17 -8.93 -6.27
C VAL A 375 -15.45 -8.96 -7.10
N ASP A 376 -15.56 -9.98 -7.94
CA ASP A 376 -16.77 -10.44 -8.61
C ASP A 376 -17.15 -11.74 -7.91
N SER A 377 -18.01 -11.59 -6.90
CA SER A 377 -18.35 -12.68 -6.00
C SER A 377 -19.58 -13.40 -6.51
N LEU A 378 -19.62 -14.71 -6.26
CA LEU A 378 -20.79 -15.52 -6.59
C LEU A 378 -22.00 -15.24 -5.67
N PHE A 379 -21.83 -14.41 -4.62
CA PHE A 379 -22.81 -14.20 -3.54
C PHE A 379 -23.43 -12.80 -3.44
N ASP A 380 -23.13 -11.89 -4.37
CA ASP A 380 -23.72 -10.54 -4.35
C ASP A 380 -25.00 -10.41 -5.18
#